data_AF-A0A9W4XE97-F1
#
_entry.id   AF-A0A9W4XE97-F1
#
_cell.length_a   1.000
_cell.length_b   1.000
_cell.length_c   1.000
_cell.angle_alpha   90.00
_cell.angle_beta   90.00
_cell.angle_gamma   90.00
#
_symmetry.space_group_name_H-M   'P 1'
#
loop_
_entity.id
_entity.type
_entity.pdbx_description
1 polymer ?
#
loop_
_entity_poly.entity_id
_entity_poly.type
_entity_poly.pdbx_seq_one_letter_code
_entity_poly.pdbx_strand_id
1 'polypeptide(L)'
;MDTIYQEWSSFYPGLQQIVLFISYKKEKRIEISTLYEDKNRFDDFVLELEGILEKRNHSVVSEVIKTYLNSSMDDFQKFKLCADLCSFLYRAGIVGIKLAAEDSVQYSFRNKTVLHKNEINEQAKLYIHPTFLSALAIEDN
;
A
#
# COMPACT_ATOMS: atom_id res chain seq x y z
N MET A 1 9.08 -5.15 -20.32
CA MET A 1 8.61 -5.30 -18.92
C MET A 1 7.62 -4.19 -18.52
N ASP A 2 7.24 -3.27 -19.41
CA ASP A 2 6.34 -2.14 -19.10
C ASP A 2 4.84 -2.45 -19.10
N THR A 3 4.41 -3.61 -19.60
CA THR A 3 3.01 -3.82 -19.96
C THR A 3 2.07 -3.96 -18.75
N ILE A 4 2.46 -4.72 -17.71
CA ILE A 4 1.61 -4.96 -16.53
C ILE A 4 1.47 -3.68 -15.70
N TYR A 5 2.57 -2.95 -15.51
CA TYR A 5 2.57 -1.73 -14.72
C TYR A 5 1.79 -0.60 -15.40
N GLN A 6 1.92 -0.45 -16.72
CA GLN A 6 1.14 0.52 -17.49
C GLN A 6 -0.34 0.14 -17.56
N GLU A 7 -0.66 -1.14 -17.74
CA GLU A 7 -2.03 -1.63 -17.65
C GLU A 7 -2.63 -1.27 -16.28
N TRP A 8 -1.95 -1.58 -15.19
CA TRP A 8 -2.52 -1.39 -13.84
C TRP A 8 -2.59 0.09 -13.45
N SER A 9 -1.62 0.90 -13.86
CA SER A 9 -1.65 2.36 -13.65
C SER A 9 -2.80 3.03 -14.43
N SER A 10 -3.24 2.42 -15.53
CA SER A 10 -4.42 2.90 -16.26
C SER A 10 -5.73 2.65 -15.51
N PHE A 11 -5.82 1.54 -14.75
CA PHE A 11 -6.98 1.18 -13.93
C PHE A 11 -6.96 1.79 -12.52
N TYR A 12 -5.77 2.11 -12.00
CA TYR A 12 -5.58 2.53 -10.62
C TYR A 12 -4.72 3.81 -10.52
N PRO A 13 -5.36 4.99 -10.53
CA PRO A 13 -4.67 6.26 -10.31
C PRO A 13 -3.91 6.28 -8.98
N GLY A 14 -2.66 6.74 -8.99
CA GLY A 14 -1.80 6.82 -7.81
C GLY A 14 -1.16 5.50 -7.38
N LEU A 15 -1.42 4.40 -8.10
CA LEU A 15 -0.81 3.10 -7.77
C LEU A 15 0.72 3.17 -7.76
N GLN A 16 1.30 3.88 -8.72
CA GLN A 16 2.73 4.09 -8.81
C GLN A 16 3.31 4.71 -7.54
N GLN A 17 2.73 5.80 -7.08
CA GLN A 17 3.14 6.50 -5.87
C GLN A 17 2.99 5.63 -4.63
N ILE A 18 1.89 4.89 -4.51
CA ILE A 18 1.67 3.98 -3.37
C ILE A 18 2.73 2.88 -3.37
N VAL A 19 3.03 2.29 -4.52
CA VAL A 19 4.07 1.25 -4.65
C VAL A 19 5.44 1.80 -4.30
N LEU A 20 5.82 2.97 -4.86
CA LEU A 20 7.10 3.62 -4.55
C LEU A 20 7.22 3.97 -3.06
N PHE A 21 6.12 4.40 -2.45
CA PHE A 21 6.06 4.72 -1.04
C PHE A 21 6.28 3.47 -0.17
N ILE A 22 5.62 2.35 -0.46
CA ILE A 22 5.83 1.13 0.34
C ILE A 22 7.21 0.50 0.06
N SER A 23 7.72 0.61 -1.16
CA SER A 23 8.95 -0.09 -1.58
C SER A 23 10.23 0.71 -1.36
N TYR A 24 10.15 1.91 -0.78
CA TYR A 24 11.29 2.82 -0.60
C TYR A 24 12.47 2.20 0.16
N LYS A 25 12.19 1.40 1.19
CA LYS A 25 13.24 0.73 1.98
C LYS A 25 13.93 -0.40 1.20
N LYS A 26 13.43 -0.76 0.01
CA LYS A 26 13.89 -1.88 -0.82
C LYS A 26 13.91 -3.22 -0.06
N GLU A 27 13.08 -3.33 0.96
CA GLU A 27 12.93 -4.54 1.74
C GLU A 27 11.77 -5.38 1.20
N LYS A 28 11.99 -6.69 1.10
CA LYS A 28 10.96 -7.65 0.71
C LYS A 28 9.84 -7.73 1.74
N ARG A 29 10.16 -7.48 3.01
CA ARG A 29 9.26 -7.51 4.16
C ARG A 29 9.21 -6.12 4.77
N ILE A 30 8.01 -5.55 4.92
CA ILE A 30 7.82 -4.23 5.51
C ILE A 30 6.81 -4.32 6.64
N GLU A 31 7.15 -3.72 7.78
CA GLU A 31 6.22 -3.52 8.89
C GLU A 31 5.46 -2.22 8.67
N ILE A 32 4.13 -2.26 8.80
CA ILE A 32 3.25 -1.13 8.43
C ILE A 32 3.56 0.12 9.25
N SER A 33 3.83 -0.05 10.54
CA SER A 33 4.23 1.04 11.45
C SER A 33 5.41 1.84 10.91
N THR A 34 6.36 1.15 10.28
CA THR A 34 7.60 1.75 9.80
C THR A 34 7.43 2.61 8.55
N LEU A 35 6.25 2.59 7.92
CA LEU A 35 5.94 3.41 6.74
C LEU A 35 5.73 4.88 7.10
N TYR A 36 5.25 5.17 8.30
CA TYR A 36 4.89 6.52 8.76
C TYR A 36 5.76 7.04 9.92
N GLU A 37 6.84 6.34 10.26
CA GLU A 37 7.85 6.79 11.24
C GLU A 37 8.57 8.07 10.77
N ASP A 38 8.90 8.15 9.48
CA ASP A 38 9.42 9.38 8.87
C ASP A 38 8.25 10.29 8.51
N LYS A 39 7.93 11.21 9.41
CA LYS A 39 6.81 12.13 9.27
C LYS A 39 6.89 12.98 8.00
N ASN A 40 8.05 13.53 7.68
CA ASN A 40 8.19 14.44 6.53
C ASN A 40 7.92 13.68 5.23
N ARG A 41 8.54 12.50 5.09
CA ARG A 41 8.33 11.63 3.93
C ARG A 41 6.89 11.16 3.82
N PHE A 42 6.25 10.86 4.94
CA PHE A 42 4.84 10.45 4.97
C PHE A 42 3.93 11.59 4.49
N ASP A 43 4.11 12.79 5.05
CA ASP A 43 3.30 13.96 4.71
C ASP A 43 3.48 14.35 3.24
N ASP A 44 4.72 14.34 2.73
CA ASP A 44 5.03 14.58 1.31
C ASP A 44 4.32 13.57 0.39
N PHE A 45 4.35 12.28 0.76
CA PHE A 45 3.65 11.23 0.03
C PHE A 45 2.13 11.45 -0.01
N VAL A 46 1.52 11.80 1.13
CA VAL A 46 0.07 12.03 1.21
C VAL A 46 -0.34 13.20 0.32
N LEU A 47 0.41 14.31 0.35
CA LEU A 47 0.15 15.49 -0.47
C LEU A 47 0.35 15.22 -1.97
N GLU A 48 1.41 14.50 -2.34
CA GLU A 48 1.63 14.10 -3.73
C GLU A 48 0.47 13.23 -4.24
N LEU A 49 0.08 12.24 -3.44
CA LEU A 49 -0.99 11.31 -3.79
C LEU A 49 -2.34 12.03 -3.90
N GLU A 50 -2.65 12.97 -3.00
CA GLU A 50 -3.84 13.81 -3.11
C GLU A 50 -3.86 14.58 -4.43
N GLY A 51 -2.77 15.27 -4.79
CA GLY A 51 -2.68 16.06 -6.02
C GLY A 51 -2.81 15.23 -7.30
N ILE A 52 -2.44 13.95 -7.27
CA ILE A 52 -2.67 13.00 -8.37
C ILE A 52 -4.14 12.59 -8.45
N LEU A 53 -4.75 12.30 -7.29
CA LEU A 53 -6.11 11.79 -7.19
C LEU A 53 -7.17 12.87 -7.43
N GLU A 54 -6.91 14.13 -7.06
CA GLU A 54 -7.84 15.25 -7.30
C GLU A 54 -8.13 15.42 -8.80
N LYS A 55 -7.14 15.14 -9.65
CA LYS A 55 -7.25 15.25 -11.11
C LYS A 55 -8.00 14.07 -11.75
N ARG A 56 -8.28 12.99 -11.01
CA ARG A 56 -8.89 11.76 -11.52
C ARG A 56 -9.99 11.27 -10.59
N ASN A 57 -11.24 11.56 -10.95
CA ASN A 57 -12.48 11.27 -10.22
C ASN A 57 -12.46 10.05 -9.26
N HIS A 58 -12.90 10.31 -8.01
CA HIS A 58 -13.56 9.41 -7.05
C HIS A 58 -13.15 7.93 -7.08
N SER A 59 -11.89 7.64 -6.76
CA SER A 59 -11.45 6.28 -6.41
C SER A 59 -11.59 6.03 -4.90
N VAL A 60 -11.70 4.76 -4.49
CA VAL A 60 -11.67 4.36 -3.07
C VAL A 60 -10.45 4.94 -2.34
N VAL A 61 -9.30 5.02 -3.02
CA VAL A 61 -8.08 5.62 -2.48
C VAL A 61 -8.27 7.11 -2.21
N SER A 62 -8.97 7.84 -3.09
CA SER A 62 -9.24 9.27 -2.90
C SER A 62 -10.10 9.54 -1.66
N GLU A 63 -11.05 8.67 -1.36
CA GLU A 63 -11.90 8.78 -0.16
C GLU A 63 -11.09 8.54 1.11
N VAL A 64 -10.20 7.55 1.10
CA VAL A 64 -9.31 7.24 2.23
C VAL A 64 -8.36 8.40 2.50
N ILE A 65 -7.74 8.98 1.47
CA ILE A 65 -6.83 10.13 1.61
C ILE A 65 -7.57 11.36 2.15
N LYS A 66 -8.73 11.69 1.58
CA LYS A 66 -9.58 12.79 2.08
C LYS A 66 -10.02 12.56 3.52
N THR A 67 -10.32 11.33 3.90
CA THR A 67 -10.69 10.99 5.28
C THR A 67 -9.53 11.25 6.23
N TYR A 68 -8.31 10.84 5.86
CA TYR A 68 -7.10 11.10 6.65
C TYR A 68 -6.84 12.61 6.81
N LEU A 69 -6.88 13.38 5.71
CA LEU A 69 -6.62 14.82 5.73
C LEU A 69 -7.64 15.62 6.55
N ASN A 70 -8.87 15.12 6.67
CA ASN A 70 -9.93 15.71 7.49
C ASN A 70 -9.95 15.20 8.94
N SER A 71 -9.02 14.33 9.32
CA SER A 71 -8.95 13.70 10.65
C SER A 71 -7.85 14.31 11.54
N SER A 72 -7.79 13.89 12.81
CA SER A 72 -6.62 14.15 13.64
C SER A 72 -5.40 13.44 13.03
N MET A 73 -4.33 14.16 12.71
CA MET A 73 -3.09 13.59 12.15
C MET A 73 -2.24 12.87 13.21
N ASP A 74 -2.89 12.03 14.01
CA ASP A 74 -2.27 11.17 15.01
C ASP A 74 -1.79 9.84 14.39
N ASP A 75 -0.98 9.11 15.14
CA ASP A 75 -0.37 7.87 14.64
C ASP A 75 -1.40 6.77 14.36
N PHE A 76 -2.56 6.80 15.02
CA PHE A 76 -3.65 5.87 14.75
C PHE A 76 -4.27 6.11 13.37
N GLN A 77 -4.51 7.36 12.99
CA GLN A 77 -5.01 7.68 11.64
C GLN A 77 -3.97 7.41 10.56
N LYS A 78 -2.67 7.63 10.84
CA LYS A 78 -1.58 7.26 9.92
C LYS A 78 -1.55 5.75 9.69
N PHE A 79 -1.60 4.97 10.77
CA PHE A 79 -1.67 3.52 10.69
C PHE A 79 -2.87 3.07 9.85
N LYS A 80 -4.05 3.62 10.13
CA LYS A 80 -5.28 3.30 9.40
C LYS A 80 -5.18 3.62 7.91
N LEU A 81 -4.62 4.77 7.54
CA LEU A 81 -4.36 5.13 6.15
C LEU A 81 -3.41 4.11 5.50
N CYS A 82 -2.29 3.77 6.15
CA CYS A 82 -1.38 2.74 5.64
C CYS A 82 -2.08 1.39 5.47
N ALA A 83 -2.89 0.95 6.44
CA ALA A 83 -3.64 -0.31 6.36
C ALA A 83 -4.65 -0.31 5.20
N ASP A 84 -5.36 0.80 4.98
CA ASP A 84 -6.28 0.97 3.85
C ASP A 84 -5.53 0.87 2.50
N LEU A 85 -4.39 1.54 2.36
CA LEU A 85 -3.53 1.45 1.17
C LEU A 85 -2.98 0.03 0.96
N CYS A 86 -2.62 -0.66 2.03
CA CYS A 86 -2.14 -2.04 1.96
C CYS A 86 -3.26 -3.01 1.55
N SER A 87 -4.48 -2.83 2.07
CA SER A 87 -5.64 -3.61 1.64
C SER A 87 -5.91 -3.42 0.15
N PHE A 88 -5.76 -2.19 -0.35
CA PHE A 88 -5.87 -1.89 -1.77
C PHE A 88 -4.81 -2.63 -2.61
N LEU A 89 -3.54 -2.55 -2.22
CA LEU A 89 -2.45 -3.25 -2.91
C LEU A 89 -2.60 -4.79 -2.84
N TYR A 90 -3.10 -5.29 -1.71
CA TYR A 90 -3.40 -6.72 -1.55
C TYR A 90 -4.47 -7.15 -2.55
N ARG A 91 -5.59 -6.42 -2.66
CA ARG A 91 -6.65 -6.71 -3.65
C ARG A 91 -6.16 -6.62 -5.09
N ALA A 92 -5.21 -5.72 -5.36
CA ALA A 92 -4.57 -5.61 -6.67
C ALA A 92 -3.58 -6.76 -6.96
N GLY A 93 -3.24 -7.60 -5.97
CA GLY A 93 -2.27 -8.69 -6.13
C GLY A 93 -0.80 -8.24 -6.11
N ILE A 94 -0.53 -7.03 -5.61
CA ILE A 94 0.82 -6.43 -5.57
C ILE A 94 1.57 -6.88 -4.32
N VAL A 95 0.86 -7.03 -3.21
CA VAL A 95 1.44 -7.43 -1.93
C VAL A 95 0.74 -8.66 -1.37
N GLY A 96 1.50 -9.47 -0.67
CA GLY A 96 1.01 -10.45 0.29
C GLY A 96 1.01 -9.86 1.69
N ILE A 97 0.14 -10.38 2.55
CA ILE A 97 0.01 -9.96 3.95
C ILE A 97 0.22 -11.19 4.83
N LYS A 98 0.98 -11.00 5.91
CA LYS A 98 1.13 -11.96 7.01
C LYS A 98 0.66 -11.28 8.30
N LEU A 99 -0.44 -11.78 8.87
CA LEU A 99 -1.12 -11.14 10.01
C LEU A 99 -0.45 -11.47 11.36
N ALA A 100 -0.04 -12.72 11.55
CA ALA A 100 0.71 -13.17 12.72
C ALA A 100 2.04 -13.85 12.33
N ALA A 101 2.95 -14.00 13.30
CA ALA A 101 4.25 -14.64 13.08
C ALA A 101 4.13 -16.10 12.60
N GLU A 102 3.11 -16.81 13.07
CA GLU A 102 2.85 -18.22 12.74
C GLU A 102 2.11 -18.40 11.41
N ASP A 103 1.51 -17.33 10.87
CA ASP A 103 0.75 -17.41 9.64
C ASP A 103 1.64 -17.59 8.41
N SER A 104 1.08 -18.23 7.38
CA SER A 104 1.65 -18.17 6.04
C SER A 104 1.37 -16.81 5.39
N VAL A 105 2.28 -16.35 4.53
CA VAL A 105 2.04 -15.15 3.72
C VAL A 105 0.86 -15.45 2.79
N GLN A 106 -0.19 -14.63 2.88
CA GLN A 106 -1.34 -14.74 2.01
C GLN A 106 -1.20 -13.74 0.87
N TYR A 107 -1.40 -14.18 -0.37
CA TYR A 107 -1.57 -13.30 -1.52
C TYR A 107 -3.05 -13.29 -1.91
N SER A 108 -3.52 -12.24 -2.56
CA SER A 108 -4.89 -12.25 -3.09
C SER A 108 -4.99 -13.29 -4.20
N PHE A 109 -5.79 -14.32 -3.98
CA PHE A 109 -6.22 -15.25 -5.01
C PHE A 109 -7.69 -14.99 -5.30
N ARG A 110 -8.11 -15.10 -6.58
CA ARG A 110 -9.48 -14.81 -7.05
C ARG A 110 -10.61 -15.46 -6.21
N ASN A 111 -10.32 -16.49 -5.41
CA ASN A 111 -11.29 -17.30 -4.68
C ASN A 111 -11.12 -17.29 -3.14
N LYS A 112 -10.28 -16.43 -2.55
CA LYS A 112 -10.15 -16.29 -1.09
C LYS A 112 -10.82 -15.01 -0.58
N THR A 113 -11.33 -15.08 0.66
CA THR A 113 -11.94 -13.96 1.37
C THR A 113 -11.01 -12.76 1.35
N VAL A 114 -11.50 -11.63 0.87
CA VAL A 114 -10.77 -10.36 0.84
C VAL A 114 -10.48 -9.95 2.28
N LEU A 115 -9.20 -9.89 2.65
CA LEU A 115 -8.78 -9.36 3.96
C LEU A 115 -9.37 -7.97 4.16
N HIS A 116 -10.21 -7.84 5.19
CA HIS A 116 -10.81 -6.58 5.58
C HIS A 116 -9.76 -5.75 6.32
N LYS A 117 -9.79 -4.43 6.15
CA LYS A 117 -8.82 -3.51 6.80
C LYS A 117 -8.74 -3.68 8.32
N ASN A 118 -9.85 -4.07 8.96
CA ASN A 118 -9.92 -4.32 10.40
C ASN A 118 -9.15 -5.57 10.84
N GLU A 119 -8.78 -6.45 9.90
CA GLU A 119 -7.97 -7.65 10.18
C GLU A 119 -6.47 -7.34 10.13
N ILE A 120 -6.07 -6.21 9.54
CA ILE A 120 -4.69 -5.75 9.47
C ILE A 120 -4.36 -5.03 10.79
N ASN A 121 -3.55 -5.68 11.62
CA ASN A 121 -3.05 -5.13 12.89
C ASN A 121 -1.64 -4.55 12.73
N GLU A 122 -1.12 -3.89 13.77
CA GLU A 122 0.23 -3.30 13.77
C GLU A 122 1.37 -4.31 13.61
N GLN A 123 1.12 -5.57 13.95
CA GLN A 123 2.09 -6.67 13.83
C GLN A 123 2.13 -7.26 12.41
N ALA A 124 1.20 -6.85 11.55
CA ALA A 124 1.09 -7.33 10.19
C ALA A 124 2.32 -6.92 9.36
N LYS A 125 2.77 -7.86 8.55
CA LYS A 125 3.93 -7.70 7.66
C LYS A 125 3.48 -7.78 6.22
N LEU A 126 3.92 -6.82 5.43
CA LEU A 126 3.70 -6.76 4.00
C LEU A 126 4.84 -7.47 3.29
N TYR A 127 4.50 -8.21 2.25
CA TYR A 127 5.45 -8.89 1.37
C TYR A 127 5.20 -8.45 -0.07
N ILE A 128 6.13 -7.73 -0.68
CA ILE A 128 5.98 -7.35 -2.09
C ILE A 128 6.01 -8.62 -2.94
N HIS A 129 5.06 -8.77 -3.86
CA HIS A 129 5.00 -9.96 -4.73
C HIS A 129 6.28 -10.04 -5.58
N PRO A 130 6.94 -11.21 -5.71
CA PRO A 130 8.23 -11.33 -6.40
C PRO A 130 8.24 -10.77 -7.82
N THR A 131 7.18 -11.00 -8.59
CA THR A 131 7.03 -10.44 -9.95
C THR A 131 7.01 -8.91 -9.95
N PHE A 132 6.43 -8.29 -8.93
CA PHE A 132 6.45 -6.83 -8.76
C PHE A 132 7.79 -6.34 -8.25
N LEU A 133 8.46 -7.09 -7.37
CA LEU A 133 9.81 -6.80 -6.89
C LEU A 133 10.81 -6.70 -8.07
N SER A 134 10.76 -7.67 -8.99
CA SER A 134 11.59 -7.68 -10.20
C SER A 134 11.26 -6.53 -11.16
N ALA A 135 9.98 -6.16 -11.28
CA ALA A 135 9.56 -5.02 -12.10
C ALA A 135 10.02 -3.67 -11.52
N LEU A 136 10.22 -3.59 -10.20
CA LEU A 136 10.69 -2.39 -9.50
C LEU A 136 12.22 -2.29 -9.43
N ALA A 137 12.97 -3.23 -10.03
CA ALA A 137 14.43 -3.35 -9.91
C ALA A 137 14.92 -3.36 -8.44
N ILE A 138 14.12 -3.95 -7.54
CA ILE A 138 14.49 -4.18 -6.16
C ILE A 138 15.11 -5.59 -6.12
N GLU A 139 16.41 -5.67 -5.84
CA GLU A 139 17.15 -6.95 -5.79
C GLU A 139 16.74 -7.79 -4.57
N ASP A 140 16.55 -9.10 -4.76
CA ASP A 140 16.42 -10.09 -3.69
C ASP A 140 17.80 -10.19 -2.99
N ASN A 141 17.96 -9.54 -1.84
CA ASN A 141 19.07 -9.82 -0.91
C ASN A 141 18.54 -10.56 0.32
#